data_AF-A0A819GD99-F1
#
_entry.id   AF-A0A819GD99-F1
#
_cell.length_a   1.000
_cell.length_b   1.000
_cell.length_c   1.000
_cell.angle_alpha   90.00
_cell.angle_beta   90.00
_cell.angle_gamma   90.00
#
_symmetry.space_group_name_H-M   'P 1'
#
loop_
_entity.id
_entity.type
_entity.pdbx_description
1 polymer ?
#
loop_
_entity_poly.entity_id
_entity_poly.type
_entity_poly.pdbx_seq_one_letter_code
_entity_poly.pdbx_strand_id
1 'polypeptide(L)'
;KDNNNAKDAYTPFHSSSLAEKTFLKHAEENPLDLILQTTWRLLRVYPNAIRQDSSNLDPVIPWNFGVQMAALNYQTDDDRVALCYGKFRDNGCCGYILKPDYLINAHKTKFNPSNCPINFENPLILTITIISGQFLPRSSLTTKDIPDPYVKISTHGLLCDQQTEQTQTIDNNGFDPMWDETFEFRIRFPQMCLIYFSVLDYDMMSGDDRIAYYSAPVTMIQP
;
A
#
# COMPACT_ATOMS: atom_id res chain seq x y z
N LYS A 1 -4.58 -17.84 -42.56
CA LYS A 1 -4.32 -18.81 -41.47
C LYS A 1 -4.30 -18.00 -40.19
N ASP A 2 -5.45 -18.03 -39.54
CA ASP A 2 -5.88 -17.13 -38.48
C ASP A 2 -5.07 -17.31 -37.20
N ASN A 3 -4.55 -16.19 -36.69
CA ASN A 3 -3.96 -16.09 -35.35
C ASN A 3 -4.83 -15.22 -34.41
N ASN A 4 -6.14 -15.14 -34.68
CA ASN A 4 -7.10 -14.36 -33.87
C ASN A 4 -7.91 -15.18 -32.85
N ASN A 5 -7.79 -16.50 -32.83
CA ASN A 5 -8.71 -17.36 -32.05
C ASN A 5 -8.42 -17.45 -30.53
N ALA A 6 -7.35 -16.85 -30.01
CA ALA A 6 -7.03 -16.96 -28.58
C ALA A 6 -7.63 -15.83 -27.71
N LYS A 7 -7.97 -14.67 -28.29
CA LYS A 7 -8.49 -13.52 -27.51
C LYS A 7 -10.01 -13.58 -27.29
N ASP A 8 -10.75 -14.31 -28.13
CA ASP A 8 -12.22 -14.46 -28.04
C ASP A 8 -12.71 -15.60 -27.12
N ALA A 9 -11.79 -16.31 -26.44
CA ALA A 9 -12.11 -17.53 -25.69
C ALA A 9 -12.34 -17.33 -24.17
N TYR A 10 -12.39 -16.09 -23.70
CA TYR A 10 -12.40 -15.81 -22.27
C TYR A 10 -13.71 -15.18 -21.81
N THR A 11 -14.38 -15.82 -20.87
CA THR A 11 -15.66 -15.40 -20.31
C THR A 11 -15.47 -14.68 -18.96
N PRO A 12 -16.45 -13.88 -18.49
CA PRO A 12 -16.36 -13.17 -17.21
C PRO A 12 -16.21 -14.08 -15.98
N PHE A 13 -16.63 -15.35 -16.08
CA PHE A 13 -16.55 -16.34 -15.00
C PHE A 13 -15.21 -17.09 -14.94
N HIS A 14 -14.28 -16.84 -15.88
CA HIS A 14 -12.92 -17.36 -15.79
C HIS A 14 -12.03 -16.42 -14.98
N SER A 15 -11.34 -16.97 -13.98
CA SER A 15 -10.28 -16.28 -13.23
C SER A 15 -8.90 -16.80 -13.60
N SER A 16 -7.90 -15.93 -13.63
CA SER A 16 -6.49 -16.32 -13.82
C SER A 16 -5.69 -16.09 -12.55
N SER A 17 -4.59 -16.84 -12.39
CA SER A 17 -3.63 -16.65 -11.30
C SER A 17 -2.23 -16.43 -11.86
N LEU A 18 -1.51 -15.45 -11.33
CA LEU A 18 -0.12 -15.16 -11.68
C LEU A 18 0.75 -15.19 -10.42
N ALA A 19 1.88 -15.88 -10.49
CA ALA A 19 2.93 -15.70 -9.50
C ALA A 19 3.49 -14.27 -9.59
N GLU A 20 3.91 -13.70 -8.46
CA GLU A 20 4.51 -12.36 -8.35
C GLU A 20 5.49 -12.03 -9.50
N LYS A 21 6.46 -12.92 -9.77
CA LYS A 21 7.45 -12.73 -10.84
C LYS A 21 6.81 -12.61 -12.24
N THR A 22 5.82 -13.43 -12.53
CA THR A 22 5.11 -13.41 -13.83
C THR A 22 4.23 -12.17 -13.94
N PHE A 23 3.57 -11.78 -12.85
CA PHE A 23 2.81 -10.54 -12.79
C PHE A 23 3.71 -9.32 -13.05
N LEU A 24 4.84 -9.21 -12.34
CA LEU A 24 5.77 -8.08 -12.49
C LEU A 24 6.31 -7.98 -13.92
N LYS A 25 6.71 -9.10 -14.52
CA LYS A 25 7.12 -9.14 -15.93
C LYS A 25 6.02 -8.65 -16.87
N HIS A 26 4.78 -9.07 -16.66
CA HIS A 26 3.67 -8.64 -17.50
C HIS A 26 3.28 -7.18 -17.29
N ALA A 27 3.38 -6.68 -16.05
CA ALA A 27 3.20 -5.28 -15.70
C ALA A 27 4.23 -4.36 -16.37
N GLU A 28 5.47 -4.84 -16.53
CA GLU A 28 6.54 -4.13 -17.24
C GLU A 28 6.35 -4.18 -18.76
N GLU A 29 6.14 -5.36 -19.33
CA GLU A 29 6.10 -5.56 -20.78
C GLU A 29 4.77 -5.13 -21.42
N ASN A 30 3.64 -5.33 -20.73
CA ASN A 30 2.28 -5.16 -21.26
C ASN A 30 1.29 -4.56 -20.23
N PRO A 31 1.57 -3.37 -19.66
CA PRO A 31 0.79 -2.77 -18.58
C PRO A 31 -0.69 -2.54 -18.93
N LEU A 32 -0.96 -2.10 -20.16
CA LEU A 32 -2.33 -1.80 -20.62
C LEU A 32 -3.17 -3.07 -20.78
N ASP A 33 -2.61 -4.12 -21.37
CA ASP A 33 -3.32 -5.40 -21.55
C ASP A 33 -3.67 -6.02 -20.19
N LEU A 34 -2.76 -5.93 -19.23
CA LEU A 34 -2.98 -6.38 -17.86
C LEU A 34 -4.15 -5.65 -17.18
N ILE A 35 -4.18 -4.31 -17.24
CA ILE A 35 -5.28 -3.53 -16.64
C ILE A 35 -6.59 -3.82 -17.36
N LEU A 36 -6.57 -3.87 -18.70
CA LEU A 36 -7.75 -4.19 -19.49
C LEU A 36 -8.32 -5.54 -19.07
N GLN A 37 -7.50 -6.56 -18.84
CA GLN A 37 -7.94 -7.85 -18.32
C GLN A 37 -8.69 -7.73 -16.99
N THR A 38 -8.23 -6.87 -16.07
CA THR A 38 -8.87 -6.71 -14.75
C THR A 38 -10.18 -5.93 -14.79
N THR A 39 -10.57 -5.35 -15.93
CA THR A 39 -11.87 -4.65 -16.06
C THR A 39 -13.05 -5.61 -16.24
N TRP A 40 -12.81 -6.81 -16.77
CA TRP A 40 -13.86 -7.79 -17.09
C TRP A 40 -13.62 -9.19 -16.49
N ARG A 41 -12.46 -9.44 -15.86
CA ARG A 41 -12.15 -10.69 -15.14
C ARG A 41 -11.45 -10.44 -13.82
N LEU A 42 -11.59 -11.41 -12.93
CA LEU A 42 -10.83 -11.49 -11.71
C LEU A 42 -9.43 -12.05 -11.97
N LEU A 43 -8.43 -11.38 -11.40
CA LEU A 43 -7.03 -11.80 -11.43
C LEU A 43 -6.53 -11.99 -9.99
N ARG A 44 -5.91 -13.14 -9.74
CA ARG A 44 -5.16 -13.43 -8.50
C ARG A 44 -3.67 -13.27 -8.73
N VAL A 45 -3.02 -12.52 -7.86
CA VAL A 45 -1.55 -12.47 -7.76
C VAL A 45 -1.16 -13.04 -6.41
N TYR A 46 -0.12 -13.88 -6.37
CA TYR A 46 0.31 -14.53 -5.14
C TYR A 46 1.85 -14.52 -4.98
N PRO A 47 2.37 -14.59 -3.74
CA PRO A 47 3.80 -14.53 -3.48
C PRO A 47 4.55 -15.65 -4.22
N ASN A 48 5.78 -15.37 -4.65
CA ASN A 48 6.60 -16.37 -5.31
C ASN A 48 6.93 -17.54 -4.35
N ALA A 49 6.95 -18.77 -4.87
CA ALA A 49 7.29 -19.98 -4.10
C ALA A 49 8.70 -19.95 -3.48
N ILE A 50 9.58 -19.06 -3.97
CA ILE A 50 10.92 -18.84 -3.38
C ILE A 50 10.85 -18.20 -1.99
N ARG A 51 9.74 -17.53 -1.63
CA ARG A 51 9.50 -16.93 -0.31
C ARG A 51 9.14 -18.00 0.72
N GLN A 52 10.08 -18.90 0.98
CA GLN A 52 9.94 -20.01 1.93
C GLN A 52 9.81 -19.51 3.38
N ASP A 53 10.29 -18.30 3.65
CA ASP A 53 10.13 -17.56 4.91
C ASP A 53 8.71 -16.98 5.09
N SER A 54 7.80 -17.19 4.14
CA SER A 54 6.46 -16.59 4.12
C SER A 54 6.46 -15.06 4.04
N SER A 55 7.55 -14.43 3.61
CA SER A 55 7.57 -12.99 3.32
C SER A 55 6.50 -12.63 2.27
N ASN A 56 6.00 -11.40 2.32
CA ASN A 56 4.98 -10.92 1.40
C ASN A 56 5.54 -10.12 0.23
N LEU A 57 4.83 -10.17 -0.90
CA LEU A 57 4.95 -9.15 -1.94
C LEU A 57 4.32 -7.84 -1.47
N ASP A 58 4.69 -6.73 -2.10
CA ASP A 58 3.94 -5.48 -1.94
C ASP A 58 2.58 -5.58 -2.65
N PRO A 59 1.44 -5.54 -1.92
CA PRO A 59 0.12 -5.65 -2.51
C PRO A 59 -0.33 -4.38 -3.27
N VAL A 60 0.32 -3.23 -3.01
CA VAL A 60 0.01 -1.97 -3.68
C VAL A 60 0.34 -2.06 -5.16
N ILE A 61 1.42 -2.75 -5.51
CA ILE A 61 1.83 -2.96 -6.91
C ILE A 61 0.70 -3.64 -7.70
N PRO A 62 0.19 -4.84 -7.37
CA PRO A 62 -0.92 -5.44 -8.10
C PRO A 62 -2.22 -4.61 -8.05
N TRP A 63 -2.54 -3.95 -6.93
CA TRP A 63 -3.69 -3.04 -6.88
C TRP A 63 -3.57 -1.89 -7.87
N ASN A 64 -2.36 -1.38 -8.13
CA ASN A 64 -2.13 -0.32 -9.11
C ASN A 64 -2.50 -0.72 -10.54
N PHE A 65 -2.50 -2.02 -10.83
CA PHE A 65 -2.91 -2.60 -12.13
C PHE A 65 -4.36 -3.13 -12.11
N GLY A 66 -5.13 -2.83 -11.07
CA GLY A 66 -6.53 -3.22 -10.93
C GLY A 66 -6.76 -4.69 -10.54
N VAL A 67 -5.70 -5.40 -10.13
CA VAL A 67 -5.79 -6.77 -9.60
C VAL A 67 -6.65 -6.75 -8.34
N GLN A 68 -7.64 -7.65 -8.30
CA GLN A 68 -8.62 -7.71 -7.21
C GLN A 68 -8.15 -8.62 -6.07
N MET A 69 -7.43 -9.70 -6.40
CA MET A 69 -7.00 -10.72 -5.44
C MET A 69 -5.47 -10.72 -5.29
N ALA A 70 -4.91 -9.71 -4.62
CA ALA A 70 -3.51 -9.72 -4.19
C ALA A 70 -3.40 -10.57 -2.91
N ALA A 71 -3.01 -11.84 -3.06
CA ALA A 71 -2.93 -12.79 -1.96
C ALA A 71 -1.67 -12.55 -1.12
N LEU A 72 -1.83 -12.58 0.21
CA LEU A 72 -0.76 -12.41 1.19
C LEU A 72 -0.73 -13.59 2.16
N ASN A 73 0.43 -13.83 2.75
CA ASN A 73 0.66 -14.69 3.90
C ASN A 73 0.27 -13.93 5.17
N TYR A 74 -0.99 -14.06 5.62
CA TYR A 74 -1.52 -13.35 6.79
C TYR A 74 -0.90 -13.78 8.12
N GLN A 75 -0.22 -14.94 8.14
CA GLN A 75 0.53 -15.41 9.31
C GLN A 75 1.81 -14.60 9.58
N THR A 76 2.27 -13.82 8.60
CA THR A 76 3.47 -13.00 8.71
C THR A 76 3.07 -11.59 9.15
N ASP A 77 3.54 -11.14 10.31
CA ASP A 77 3.35 -9.76 10.75
C ASP A 77 4.39 -8.85 10.08
N ASP A 78 4.00 -8.26 8.95
CA ASP A 78 4.82 -7.33 8.20
C ASP A 78 4.02 -6.09 7.75
N ASP A 79 4.72 -5.10 7.19
CA ASP A 79 4.09 -3.89 6.68
C ASP A 79 3.10 -4.18 5.52
N ARG A 80 3.26 -5.30 4.81
CA ARG A 80 2.40 -5.63 3.65
C ARG A 80 1.02 -6.07 4.11
N VAL A 81 0.96 -6.86 5.18
CA VAL A 81 -0.29 -7.20 5.86
C VAL A 81 -0.91 -5.96 6.51
N ALA A 82 -0.10 -5.08 7.10
CA ALA A 82 -0.58 -3.82 7.68
C ALA A 82 -1.24 -2.89 6.63
N LEU A 83 -0.65 -2.74 5.44
CA LEU A 83 -1.23 -2.02 4.30
C LEU A 83 -2.54 -2.67 3.82
N CYS A 84 -2.61 -4.00 3.84
CA CYS A 84 -3.83 -4.73 3.51
C CYS A 84 -4.96 -4.45 4.50
N TYR A 85 -4.69 -4.54 5.80
CA TYR A 85 -5.64 -4.13 6.82
C TYR A 85 -6.04 -2.66 6.64
N GLY A 86 -5.08 -1.77 6.38
CA GLY A 86 -5.36 -0.36 6.12
C GLY A 86 -6.33 -0.16 4.98
N LYS A 87 -6.05 -0.74 3.81
CA LYS A 87 -6.91 -0.65 2.63
C LYS A 87 -8.32 -1.14 2.92
N PHE A 88 -8.47 -2.33 3.50
CA PHE A 88 -9.75 -2.96 3.76
C PHE A 88 -10.47 -2.47 5.02
N ARG A 89 -10.02 -1.39 5.68
CA ARG A 89 -10.85 -0.64 6.63
C ARG A 89 -11.99 0.11 5.94
N ASP A 90 -11.80 0.45 4.67
CA ASP A 90 -12.83 1.09 3.86
C ASP A 90 -14.04 0.18 3.65
N ASN A 91 -15.16 0.78 3.27
CA ASN A 91 -16.41 0.10 2.96
C ASN A 91 -16.87 -0.86 4.08
N GLY A 92 -16.77 -0.39 5.33
CA GLY A 92 -17.25 -1.11 6.51
C GLY A 92 -16.53 -2.43 6.79
N CYS A 93 -15.25 -2.54 6.41
CA CYS A 93 -14.44 -3.74 6.61
C CYS A 93 -14.98 -5.01 5.93
N CYS A 94 -15.79 -4.88 4.87
CA CYS A 94 -16.46 -6.03 4.27
C CYS A 94 -15.56 -6.90 3.36
N GLY A 95 -14.31 -6.50 3.13
CA GLY A 95 -13.36 -7.19 2.26
C GLY A 95 -13.49 -6.86 0.77
N TYR A 96 -14.38 -5.95 0.39
CA TYR A 96 -14.58 -5.50 -1.00
C TYR A 96 -14.55 -3.98 -1.07
N ILE A 97 -13.76 -3.43 -1.99
CA ILE A 97 -13.67 -1.98 -2.24
C ILE A 97 -13.82 -1.76 -3.74
N LEU A 98 -14.66 -0.79 -4.11
CA LEU A 98 -14.85 -0.44 -5.51
C LEU A 98 -13.56 0.17 -6.07
N LYS A 99 -13.13 -0.30 -7.24
CA LYS A 99 -11.96 0.28 -7.94
C LYS A 99 -12.27 1.72 -8.40
N PRO A 100 -11.26 2.60 -8.49
CA PRO A 100 -11.38 3.90 -9.16
C PRO A 100 -11.90 3.78 -10.60
N ASP A 101 -12.59 4.81 -11.08
CA ASP A 101 -13.21 4.81 -12.42
C ASP A 101 -12.19 4.51 -13.52
N TYR A 102 -10.98 5.07 -13.43
CA TYR A 102 -9.94 4.85 -14.42
C TYR A 102 -9.37 3.42 -14.44
N LEU A 103 -9.57 2.62 -13.40
CA LEU A 103 -9.27 1.18 -13.39
C LEU A 103 -10.46 0.31 -13.81
N ILE A 104 -11.69 0.83 -13.74
CA ILE A 104 -12.91 0.15 -14.23
C ILE A 104 -13.07 0.40 -15.74
N ASN A 105 -12.90 1.65 -16.16
CA ASN A 105 -13.06 2.14 -17.53
C ASN A 105 -11.72 2.35 -18.24
N ALA A 106 -10.73 1.51 -17.96
CA ALA A 106 -9.36 1.63 -18.49
C ALA A 106 -9.29 1.69 -20.04
N HIS A 107 -10.24 1.08 -20.73
CA HIS A 107 -10.38 1.15 -22.19
C HIS A 107 -10.67 2.56 -22.72
N LYS A 108 -11.29 3.43 -21.92
CA LYS A 108 -11.54 4.85 -22.26
C LYS A 108 -10.43 5.75 -21.77
N THR A 109 -9.97 5.53 -20.54
CA THR A 109 -9.04 6.44 -19.88
C THR A 109 -7.61 6.29 -20.38
N LYS A 110 -7.24 5.10 -20.90
CA LYS A 110 -5.83 4.76 -21.23
C LYS A 110 -4.90 4.97 -20.03
N PHE A 111 -5.42 4.79 -18.81
CA PHE A 111 -4.65 4.86 -17.59
C PHE A 111 -3.49 3.87 -17.62
N ASN A 112 -2.29 4.36 -17.31
CA ASN A 112 -1.10 3.54 -17.16
C ASN A 112 -0.40 3.90 -15.84
N PRO A 113 -0.38 3.00 -14.85
CA PRO A 113 0.23 3.24 -13.55
C PRO A 113 1.74 3.51 -13.65
N SER A 114 2.41 3.03 -14.70
CA SER A 114 3.85 3.24 -14.92
C SER A 114 4.20 4.67 -15.34
N ASN A 115 3.23 5.43 -15.89
CA ASN A 115 3.50 6.75 -16.48
C ASN A 115 2.89 7.91 -15.68
N CYS A 116 2.18 7.64 -14.57
CA CYS A 116 1.59 8.65 -13.68
C CYS A 116 1.05 9.89 -14.40
N PRO A 117 0.02 9.71 -15.25
CA PRO A 117 -0.42 10.74 -16.18
C PRO A 117 -0.88 12.00 -15.45
N ILE A 118 -0.29 13.15 -15.81
CA ILE A 118 -0.45 14.44 -15.13
C ILE A 118 -1.89 14.96 -15.14
N ASN A 119 -2.73 14.49 -16.08
CA ASN A 119 -4.06 15.04 -16.34
C ASN A 119 -5.22 14.27 -15.68
N PHE A 120 -4.95 13.33 -14.77
CA PHE A 120 -6.00 12.43 -14.28
C PHE A 120 -6.84 12.98 -13.13
N GLU A 121 -6.27 13.74 -12.18
CA GLU A 121 -7.01 14.28 -11.03
C GLU A 121 -6.40 15.59 -10.48
N ASN A 122 -7.20 16.33 -9.70
CA ASN A 122 -6.72 17.44 -8.89
C ASN A 122 -5.98 16.86 -7.68
N PRO A 123 -4.70 17.21 -7.45
CA PRO A 123 -3.94 16.65 -6.34
C PRO A 123 -4.55 17.07 -5.00
N LEU A 124 -4.66 16.12 -4.08
CA LEU A 124 -4.94 16.35 -2.68
C LEU A 124 -3.65 16.80 -1.98
N ILE A 125 -3.71 17.93 -1.28
CA ILE A 125 -2.64 18.38 -0.39
C ILE A 125 -3.05 18.00 1.03
N LEU A 126 -2.27 17.14 1.66
CA LEU A 126 -2.51 16.64 3.01
C LEU A 126 -1.42 17.20 3.94
N THR A 127 -1.80 18.12 4.81
CA THR A 127 -0.92 18.67 5.85
C THR A 127 -1.18 17.93 7.16
N ILE A 128 -0.14 17.34 7.75
CA ILE A 128 -0.25 16.52 8.96
C ILE A 128 0.69 17.08 10.01
N THR A 129 0.13 17.39 11.18
CA THR A 129 0.93 17.73 12.36
C THR A 129 0.97 16.53 13.31
N ILE A 130 2.15 15.99 13.54
CA ILE A 130 2.39 14.99 14.58
C ILE A 130 2.61 15.74 15.90
N ILE A 131 1.55 15.84 16.69
CA ILE A 131 1.58 16.58 17.96
C ILE A 131 2.36 15.77 19.00
N SER A 132 1.83 14.62 19.41
CA SER A 132 2.38 13.82 20.51
C SER A 132 1.96 12.35 20.42
N GLY A 133 2.60 11.50 21.21
CA GLY A 133 2.22 10.11 21.46
C GLY A 133 1.76 9.93 22.90
N GLN A 134 1.00 8.87 23.18
CA GLN A 134 0.55 8.56 24.54
C GLN A 134 0.67 7.06 24.80
N PHE A 135 1.26 6.70 25.93
CA PHE A 135 1.38 5.31 26.40
C PHE A 135 1.94 4.35 25.34
N LEU A 136 3.01 4.76 24.66
CA LEU A 136 3.68 3.92 23.68
C LEU A 136 4.23 2.66 24.36
N PRO A 137 3.94 1.47 23.82
CA PRO A 137 4.46 0.24 24.37
C PRO A 137 5.98 0.18 24.18
N ARG A 138 6.64 -0.67 24.97
CA ARG A 138 8.05 -0.99 24.74
C ARG A 138 8.18 -1.94 23.56
N SER A 139 9.20 -1.73 22.74
CA SER A 139 9.63 -2.63 21.67
C SER A 139 9.88 -4.05 22.17
N SER A 140 10.54 -4.17 23.33
CA SER A 140 10.81 -5.44 23.99
C SER A 140 10.29 -5.47 25.43
N LEU A 141 9.67 -6.61 25.80
CA LEU A 141 9.25 -6.89 27.18
C LEU A 141 10.41 -7.36 28.08
N THR A 142 11.57 -7.68 27.49
CA THR A 142 12.71 -8.26 28.23
C THR A 142 13.73 -7.22 28.64
N THR A 143 13.79 -6.08 27.95
CA THR A 143 14.67 -4.97 28.31
C THR A 143 13.93 -3.96 29.20
N LYS A 144 14.68 -3.31 30.10
CA LYS A 144 14.13 -2.21 30.93
C LYS A 144 14.11 -0.88 30.17
N ASP A 145 14.46 -0.90 28.90
CA ASP A 145 14.75 0.29 28.12
C ASP A 145 13.46 1.08 27.89
N ILE A 146 13.59 2.39 28.04
CA ILE A 146 12.52 3.33 27.75
C ILE A 146 12.66 3.63 26.26
N PRO A 147 11.58 3.54 25.47
CA PRO A 147 11.71 3.72 24.04
C PRO A 147 12.18 5.14 23.71
N ASP A 148 12.91 5.24 22.61
CA ASP A 148 13.35 6.46 21.95
C ASP A 148 12.46 6.67 20.70
N PRO A 149 11.19 7.10 20.86
CA PRO A 149 10.25 7.04 19.76
C PRO A 149 10.45 8.13 18.71
N TYR A 150 10.20 7.76 17.46
CA TYR A 150 9.89 8.67 16.37
C TYR A 150 8.72 8.14 15.53
N VAL A 151 8.06 9.05 14.81
CA VAL A 151 6.95 8.70 13.92
C VAL A 151 7.42 8.84 12.49
N LYS A 152 7.30 7.77 11.72
CA LYS A 152 7.48 7.76 10.27
C LYS A 152 6.12 7.73 9.59
N ILE A 153 5.92 8.64 8.65
CA ILE A 153 4.70 8.76 7.84
C ILE A 153 5.08 8.47 6.41
N SER A 154 4.36 7.57 5.75
CA SER A 154 4.60 7.22 4.35
C SER A 154 3.31 7.07 3.58
N THR A 155 3.34 7.44 2.30
CA THR A 155 2.24 7.26 1.36
C THR A 155 2.53 6.09 0.42
N HIS A 156 1.53 5.23 0.22
CA HIS A 156 1.65 4.01 -0.56
C HIS A 156 0.56 3.97 -1.62
N GLY A 157 0.95 4.03 -2.89
CA GLY A 157 0.03 4.02 -4.03
C GLY A 157 0.82 3.90 -5.33
N LEU A 158 0.51 4.76 -6.29
CA LEU A 158 1.37 4.90 -7.47
C LEU A 158 2.72 5.51 -7.09
N LEU A 159 3.76 5.19 -7.88
CA LEU A 159 5.13 5.69 -7.65
C LEU A 159 5.18 7.22 -7.54
N CYS A 160 4.33 7.91 -8.30
CA CYS A 160 4.21 9.36 -8.28
C CYS A 160 3.77 9.98 -6.96
N ASP A 161 3.13 9.20 -6.09
CA ASP A 161 2.54 9.65 -4.84
C ASP A 161 3.29 9.11 -3.62
N GLN A 162 4.27 8.21 -3.83
CA GLN A 162 5.10 7.67 -2.75
C GLN A 162 6.02 8.75 -2.18
N GLN A 163 5.79 9.08 -0.92
CA GLN A 163 6.50 10.06 -0.10
C GLN A 163 6.76 9.43 1.27
N THR A 164 7.79 9.88 1.97
CA THR A 164 8.10 9.43 3.32
C THR A 164 8.72 10.58 4.08
N GLU A 165 8.17 10.87 5.24
CA GLU A 165 8.66 11.87 6.18
C GLU A 165 8.77 11.21 7.56
N GLN A 166 9.57 11.81 8.44
CA GLN A 166 9.68 11.36 9.83
C GLN A 166 9.92 12.52 10.77
N THR A 167 9.45 12.36 12.00
CA THR A 167 9.78 13.28 13.10
C THR A 167 11.21 13.08 13.58
N GLN A 168 11.68 13.98 14.43
CA GLN A 168 12.83 13.73 15.29
C GLN A 168 12.55 12.59 16.27
N THR A 169 13.62 11.96 16.72
CA THR A 169 13.60 11.00 17.82
C THR A 169 13.51 11.74 19.15
N ILE A 170 12.69 11.25 20.06
CA ILE A 170 12.62 11.75 21.43
C ILE A 170 13.24 10.72 22.34
N ASP A 171 14.33 11.08 23.02
CA ASP A 171 15.06 10.16 23.88
C ASP A 171 14.26 9.81 25.14
N ASN A 172 14.18 8.52 25.43
CA ASN A 172 13.70 7.91 26.66
C ASN A 172 12.33 8.44 27.11
N ASN A 173 11.38 8.58 26.17
CA ASN A 173 10.00 8.95 26.50
C ASN A 173 8.96 8.18 25.68
N GLY A 174 8.50 7.06 26.21
CA GLY A 174 7.31 6.35 25.71
C GLY A 174 5.98 6.77 26.35
N PHE A 175 5.98 7.63 27.36
CA PHE A 175 4.75 7.94 28.12
C PHE A 175 3.93 9.02 27.44
N ASP A 176 4.56 10.14 27.09
CA ASP A 176 3.93 11.33 26.50
C ASP A 176 4.88 12.14 25.58
N PRO A 177 5.58 11.52 24.62
CA PRO A 177 6.47 12.23 23.71
C PRO A 177 5.73 13.33 22.93
N MET A 178 6.37 14.50 22.74
CA MET A 178 5.82 15.66 22.04
C MET A 178 6.76 16.07 20.90
N TRP A 179 6.30 15.94 19.66
CA TRP A 179 7.07 16.30 18.46
C TRP A 179 6.69 17.69 17.94
N ASP A 180 5.38 17.97 17.83
CA ASP A 180 4.83 19.19 17.23
C ASP A 180 5.42 19.52 15.84
N GLU A 181 5.59 18.50 15.01
CA GLU A 181 6.18 18.61 13.67
C GLU A 181 5.11 18.51 12.58
N THR A 182 5.21 19.35 11.55
CA THR A 182 4.23 19.42 10.46
C THR A 182 4.85 19.03 9.12
N PHE A 183 4.17 18.15 8.40
CA PHE A 183 4.56 17.62 7.10
C PHE A 183 3.48 17.86 6.04
N GLU A 184 3.88 18.03 4.79
CA GLU A 184 2.96 18.19 3.65
C GLU A 184 3.16 17.04 2.66
N PHE A 185 2.07 16.37 2.30
CA PHE A 185 2.05 15.31 1.30
C PHE A 185 1.19 15.74 0.12
N ARG A 186 1.76 15.70 -1.10
CA ARG A 186 1.02 15.98 -2.33
C ARG A 186 0.63 14.68 -3.02
N ILE A 187 -0.66 14.38 -3.09
CA ILE A 187 -1.19 13.09 -3.58
C ILE A 187 -1.99 13.32 -4.86
N ARG A 188 -1.51 12.79 -6.00
CA ARG A 188 -2.16 12.93 -7.31
C ARG A 188 -3.30 11.94 -7.53
N PHE A 189 -3.25 10.74 -6.94
CA PHE A 189 -4.28 9.71 -7.08
C PHE A 189 -4.80 9.25 -5.71
N PRO A 190 -5.56 10.09 -4.98
CA PRO A 190 -6.07 9.78 -3.64
C PRO A 190 -6.82 8.45 -3.55
N GLN A 191 -7.60 8.08 -4.58
CA GLN A 191 -8.37 6.83 -4.57
C GLN A 191 -7.51 5.55 -4.59
N MET A 192 -6.21 5.68 -4.88
CA MET A 192 -5.24 4.57 -4.88
C MET A 192 -4.18 4.69 -3.78
N CYS A 193 -4.20 5.77 -3.01
CA CYS A 193 -3.17 6.08 -2.05
C CYS A 193 -3.61 5.70 -0.63
N LEU A 194 -2.73 5.02 0.09
CA LEU A 194 -2.83 4.73 1.52
C LEU A 194 -1.86 5.65 2.25
N ILE A 195 -2.23 6.12 3.43
CA ILE A 195 -1.28 6.63 4.41
C ILE A 195 -0.88 5.51 5.36
N TYR A 196 0.36 5.54 5.81
CA TYR A 196 0.95 4.58 6.74
C TYR A 196 1.77 5.33 7.79
N PHE A 197 1.33 5.27 9.04
CA PHE A 197 2.04 5.74 10.20
C PHE A 197 2.71 4.55 10.86
N SER A 198 3.99 4.66 11.17
CA SER A 198 4.71 3.71 12.02
C SER A 198 5.42 4.46 13.12
N VAL A 199 5.18 4.06 14.36
CA VAL A 199 5.94 4.50 15.52
C VAL A 199 7.07 3.50 15.71
N LEU A 200 8.30 4.01 15.75
CA LEU A 200 9.52 3.21 15.81
C LEU A 200 10.31 3.58 17.06
N ASP A 201 10.94 2.59 17.66
CA ASP A 201 11.92 2.74 18.74
C ASP A 201 13.31 2.81 18.09
N TYR A 202 14.00 3.94 18.21
CA TYR A 202 15.32 4.09 17.62
C TYR A 202 16.35 3.24 18.37
N ASP A 203 17.09 2.39 17.66
CA ASP A 203 18.22 1.64 18.24
C ASP A 203 19.47 1.78 17.36
N MET A 204 20.52 2.36 17.95
CA MET A 204 21.81 2.58 17.31
C MET A 204 22.50 1.28 16.85
N MET A 205 22.24 0.14 17.50
CA MET A 205 23.00 -1.10 17.30
C MET A 205 22.26 -2.20 16.54
N SER A 206 20.96 -2.37 16.76
CA SER A 206 20.21 -3.54 16.22
C SER A 206 19.17 -3.21 15.15
N GLY A 207 18.98 -1.91 14.86
CA GLY A 207 17.97 -1.40 13.94
C GLY A 207 16.67 -1.10 14.67
N ASP A 208 15.88 -0.19 14.09
CA ASP A 208 14.72 0.36 14.79
C ASP A 208 13.56 -0.63 14.88
N ASP A 209 13.01 -0.78 16.08
CA ASP A 209 11.90 -1.68 16.35
C ASP A 209 10.55 -1.00 16.13
N ARG A 210 9.65 -1.63 15.37
CA ARG A 210 8.30 -1.09 15.15
C ARG A 210 7.45 -1.29 16.41
N ILE A 211 7.12 -0.19 17.09
CA ILE A 211 6.29 -0.16 18.29
C ILE A 211 4.80 -0.30 17.93
N ALA A 212 4.35 0.47 16.94
CA ALA A 212 2.95 0.53 16.53
C ALA A 212 2.83 0.96 15.07
N TYR A 213 1.69 0.70 14.46
CA TYR A 213 1.37 1.20 13.13
C TYR A 213 -0.11 1.55 12.98
N TYR A 214 -0.40 2.41 12.03
CA TYR A 214 -1.74 2.68 11.54
C TYR A 214 -1.72 2.91 10.03
N SER A 215 -2.70 2.35 9.33
CA SER A 215 -2.85 2.57 7.89
C SER A 215 -4.31 2.75 7.52
N ALA A 216 -4.56 3.60 6.53
CA ALA A 216 -5.88 3.86 5.98
C ALA A 216 -5.76 4.45 4.55
N PRO A 217 -6.80 4.33 3.70
CA PRO A 217 -6.89 5.13 2.48
C PRO A 217 -6.90 6.61 2.81
N VAL A 218 -6.21 7.42 2.01
CA VAL A 218 -6.15 8.87 2.26
C VAL A 218 -7.52 9.54 2.12
N THR A 219 -8.42 8.93 1.36
CA THR A 219 -9.83 9.35 1.22
C THR A 219 -10.66 9.13 2.49
N MET A 220 -10.16 8.38 3.47
CA MET A 220 -10.83 8.16 4.75
C MET A 220 -10.33 9.08 5.87
N ILE A 221 -9.26 9.86 5.64
CA ILE A 221 -8.72 10.76 6.66
C ILE A 221 -9.70 11.91 6.90
N GLN A 222 -9.98 12.18 8.17
CA GLN A 222 -10.82 13.30 8.60
C GLN A 222 -9.95 14.52 8.93
N PRO A 223 -10.40 15.74 8.60
CA PRO A 223 -9.72 16.98 8.95
C PRO A 223 -9.86 17.37 10.42
#